data_AF-A0A843KPH1-F1
#
_entry.id   AF-A0A843KPH1-F1
#
_cell.length_a   1.000
_cell.length_b   1.000
_cell.length_c   1.000
_cell.angle_alpha   90.00
_cell.angle_beta   90.00
_cell.angle_gamma   90.00
#
_symmetry.space_group_name_H-M   'P 1'
#
loop_
_entity.id
_entity.type
_entity.pdbx_description
1 polymer ?
#
loop_
_entity_poly.entity_id
_entity_poly.type
_entity_poly.pdbx_seq_one_letter_code
_entity_poly.pdbx_strand_id
1 'polypeptide(L)'
;MPLQVQVYPPGGTLIGGTPVNISGELGIIPSGATTFAETHTLSLSTDLSDARWQVVVYIDGVQGAVIPKEGSRVYVNGFLLSYPTTRDVSVRILLDGTVPTDAASSDLMVLRFAELNSQGNIVSESENKVTLAMTNSGTQSIPSLTEAQSHVATPADKVPLSCIPACGAFLLVFIYSYHRGKDK
;
A
#
# COMPACT_ATOMS: atom_id res chain seq x y z
N MET A 1 -18.35 -16.05 -9.19
CA MET A 1 -18.97 -15.27 -8.10
C MET A 1 -18.82 -13.79 -8.41
N PRO A 2 -19.89 -12.99 -8.47
CA PRO A 2 -19.81 -11.57 -8.79
C PRO A 2 -19.20 -10.80 -7.62
N LEU A 3 -18.24 -9.93 -7.94
CA LEU A 3 -17.57 -9.06 -6.98
C LEU A 3 -17.78 -7.61 -7.39
N GLN A 4 -18.25 -6.79 -6.46
CA GLN A 4 -18.22 -5.34 -6.57
C GLN A 4 -17.15 -4.82 -5.61
N VAL A 5 -16.21 -4.00 -6.10
CA VAL A 5 -15.12 -3.46 -5.29
C VAL A 5 -14.97 -1.97 -5.48
N GLN A 6 -14.70 -1.27 -4.39
CA GLN A 6 -14.27 0.11 -4.37
C GLN A 6 -12.92 0.19 -3.66
N VAL A 7 -12.05 1.05 -4.20
CA VAL A 7 -10.71 1.29 -3.64
C VAL A 7 -10.59 2.78 -3.35
N TYR A 8 -10.10 3.11 -2.16
CA TYR A 8 -9.80 4.46 -1.72
C TYR A 8 -8.30 4.59 -1.38
N PRO A 9 -7.60 5.62 -1.88
CA PRO A 9 -8.09 6.70 -2.74
C PRO A 9 -8.55 6.21 -4.13
N PRO A 10 -9.57 6.85 -4.74
CA PRO A 10 -10.11 6.41 -6.02
C PRO A 10 -9.18 6.81 -7.18
N GLY A 11 -8.96 5.88 -8.10
CA GLY A 11 -8.28 6.11 -9.38
C GLY A 11 -6.75 6.15 -9.31
N GLY A 12 -6.13 6.18 -10.49
CA GLY A 12 -4.69 6.41 -10.67
C GLY A 12 -3.77 5.23 -10.33
N THR A 13 -2.48 5.50 -10.49
CA THR A 13 -1.39 4.63 -10.04
C THR A 13 -1.21 4.80 -8.53
N LEU A 14 -1.20 3.70 -7.78
CA LEU A 14 -0.92 3.71 -6.35
C LEU A 14 0.56 4.00 -6.08
N ILE A 15 0.85 4.78 -5.05
CA ILE A 15 2.22 5.16 -4.69
C ILE A 15 2.66 4.36 -3.47
N GLY A 16 3.86 3.78 -3.51
CA GLY A 16 4.44 3.05 -2.38
C GLY A 16 4.40 3.84 -1.07
N GLY A 17 3.95 3.20 0.00
CA GLY A 17 3.75 3.80 1.32
C GLY A 17 2.39 4.50 1.51
N THR A 18 1.54 4.55 0.48
CA THR A 18 0.20 5.15 0.60
C THR A 18 -0.74 4.20 1.33
N PRO A 19 -1.48 4.67 2.36
CA PRO A 19 -2.55 3.88 2.97
C PRO A 19 -3.72 3.75 2.00
N VAL A 20 -4.31 2.55 1.93
CA VAL A 20 -5.46 2.25 1.09
C VAL A 20 -6.54 1.56 1.90
N ASN A 21 -7.79 1.87 1.56
CA ASN A 21 -8.97 1.18 2.06
C ASN A 21 -9.70 0.54 0.87
N ILE A 22 -10.09 -0.71 1.03
CA ILE A 22 -10.80 -1.50 0.02
C ILE A 22 -12.10 -1.97 0.65
N SER A 23 -13.21 -1.68 -0.02
CA SER A 23 -14.50 -2.25 0.30
C SER A 23 -14.96 -3.15 -0.84
N GLY A 24 -15.57 -4.27 -0.51
CA GLY A 24 -16.08 -5.20 -1.51
C GLY A 24 -17.31 -5.95 -1.04
N GLU A 25 -18.14 -6.34 -1.99
CA GLU A 25 -19.27 -7.25 -1.78
C GLU A 25 -19.19 -8.39 -2.79
N LEU A 26 -19.07 -9.61 -2.26
CA LEU A 26 -18.99 -10.86 -3.03
C LEU A 26 -20.31 -11.62 -2.86
N GLY A 27 -21.02 -11.82 -3.98
CA GLY A 27 -22.20 -12.69 -3.99
C GLY A 27 -21.81 -14.16 -4.10
N ILE A 28 -22.39 -15.02 -3.26
CA ILE A 28 -22.16 -16.46 -3.29
C ILE A 28 -23.22 -17.10 -4.19
N ILE A 29 -22.78 -17.62 -5.34
CA ILE A 29 -23.66 -18.32 -6.28
C ILE A 29 -23.58 -19.83 -5.99
N PRO A 30 -24.72 -20.51 -5.77
CA PRO A 30 -24.75 -21.96 -5.62
C PRO A 30 -24.01 -22.70 -6.74
N SER A 31 -23.08 -23.58 -6.38
CA SER A 31 -22.37 -24.48 -7.30
C SER A 31 -22.81 -25.95 -7.17
N GLY A 32 -23.79 -26.23 -6.29
CA GLY A 32 -24.31 -27.57 -6.03
C GLY A 32 -25.61 -27.56 -5.24
N ALA A 33 -25.75 -28.48 -4.29
CA ALA A 33 -26.96 -28.60 -3.45
C ALA A 33 -27.13 -27.47 -2.42
N THR A 34 -26.08 -26.69 -2.19
CA THR A 34 -26.04 -25.54 -1.27
C THR A 34 -25.42 -24.34 -1.98
N THR A 35 -25.52 -23.17 -1.35
CA THR A 35 -24.90 -21.91 -1.81
C THR A 35 -23.38 -22.01 -1.91
N PHE A 36 -22.74 -22.79 -1.03
CA PHE A 36 -21.31 -23.07 -1.04
C PHE A 36 -21.06 -24.47 -0.48
N ALA A 37 -20.01 -25.16 -0.94
CA ALA A 37 -19.69 -26.48 -0.41
C ALA A 37 -19.14 -26.37 1.03
N GLU A 38 -19.77 -27.07 1.97
CA GLU A 38 -19.43 -26.97 3.41
C GLU A 38 -17.97 -27.30 3.72
N THR A 39 -17.37 -28.25 2.99
CA THR A 39 -15.98 -28.69 3.19
C THR A 39 -14.96 -27.82 2.47
N HIS A 40 -15.40 -26.80 1.72
CA HIS A 40 -14.53 -25.87 1.01
C HIS A 40 -14.21 -24.66 1.89
N THR A 41 -13.34 -23.79 1.37
CA THR A 41 -12.93 -22.56 2.05
C THR A 41 -12.88 -21.42 1.05
N LEU A 42 -13.52 -20.30 1.38
CA LEU A 42 -13.30 -19.05 0.65
C LEU A 42 -12.01 -18.42 1.16
N SER A 43 -11.02 -18.25 0.29
CA SER A 43 -9.73 -17.63 0.57
C SER A 43 -9.70 -16.22 0.02
N LEU A 44 -9.38 -15.23 0.87
CA LEU A 44 -9.22 -13.83 0.51
C LEU A 44 -7.77 -13.42 0.77
N SER A 45 -7.12 -12.76 -0.18
CA SER A 45 -5.72 -12.35 -0.05
C SER A 45 -5.41 -10.99 -0.69
N THR A 46 -4.33 -10.37 -0.23
CA THR A 46 -3.84 -9.07 -0.72
C THR A 46 -2.32 -9.02 -0.68
N ASP A 47 -1.73 -8.18 -1.54
CA ASP A 47 -0.31 -7.84 -1.53
C ASP A 47 0.01 -6.60 -0.68
N LEU A 48 -1.01 -5.97 -0.08
CA LEU A 48 -0.81 -4.84 0.83
C LEU A 48 -0.03 -5.24 2.08
N SER A 49 0.86 -4.36 2.52
CA SER A 49 1.51 -4.49 3.82
C SER A 49 0.55 -4.08 4.94
N ASP A 50 0.79 -4.61 6.14
CA ASP A 50 0.01 -4.30 7.35
C ASP A 50 -1.51 -4.49 7.17
N ALA A 51 -1.90 -5.45 6.34
CA ALA A 51 -3.28 -5.71 5.98
C ALA A 51 -4.15 -6.08 7.20
N ARG A 52 -5.30 -5.40 7.32
CA ARG A 52 -6.32 -5.59 8.36
C ARG A 52 -7.67 -5.81 7.70
N TRP A 53 -8.24 -6.97 7.94
CA TRP A 53 -9.51 -7.42 7.38
C TRP A 53 -10.63 -7.31 8.40
N GLN A 54 -11.79 -6.90 7.92
CA GLN A 54 -13.09 -7.11 8.55
C GLN A 54 -14.01 -7.75 7.51
N VAL A 55 -14.18 -9.07 7.60
CA VAL A 55 -15.02 -9.84 6.68
C VAL A 55 -16.33 -10.17 7.38
N VAL A 56 -17.45 -9.90 6.72
CA VAL A 56 -18.79 -10.09 7.29
C VAL A 56 -19.63 -10.92 6.34
N VAL A 57 -20.14 -12.04 6.82
CA VAL A 57 -21.08 -12.90 6.09
C VAL A 57 -22.51 -12.41 6.34
N TYR A 58 -23.28 -12.28 5.28
CA TYR A 58 -24.70 -11.96 5.31
C TYR A 58 -25.52 -13.12 4.73
N ILE A 59 -26.68 -13.38 5.35
CA ILE A 59 -27.66 -14.36 4.90
C ILE A 59 -29.02 -13.67 4.83
N ASP A 60 -29.60 -13.60 3.64
CA ASP A 60 -30.83 -12.85 3.34
C ASP A 60 -30.75 -11.41 3.88
N GLY A 61 -29.59 -10.76 3.68
CA GLY A 61 -29.33 -9.40 4.15
C GLY A 61 -29.12 -9.25 5.66
N VAL A 62 -29.19 -10.33 6.45
CA VAL A 62 -28.93 -10.31 7.89
C VAL A 62 -27.49 -10.70 8.18
N GLN A 63 -26.81 -9.92 9.00
CA GLN A 63 -25.45 -10.22 9.44
C GLN A 63 -25.40 -11.56 10.19
N GLY A 64 -24.57 -12.48 9.72
CA GLY A 64 -24.31 -13.79 10.33
C GLY A 64 -23.02 -13.80 11.13
N ALA A 65 -21.88 -13.85 10.44
CA ALA A 65 -20.56 -13.99 11.05
C ALA A 65 -19.65 -12.79 10.75
N VAL A 66 -18.79 -12.42 11.71
CA VAL A 66 -17.77 -11.37 11.56
C VAL A 66 -16.40 -12.00 11.82
N ILE A 67 -15.47 -11.78 10.90
CA ILE A 67 -14.16 -12.44 10.86
C ILE A 67 -13.08 -11.36 10.73
N PRO A 68 -12.61 -10.79 11.85
CA PRO A 68 -11.46 -9.89 11.83
C PRO A 68 -10.17 -10.69 11.66
N LYS A 69 -9.22 -10.15 10.89
CA LYS A 69 -7.91 -10.79 10.69
C LYS A 69 -6.84 -9.78 10.35
N GLU A 70 -5.61 -10.01 10.79
CA GLU A 70 -4.43 -9.31 10.31
C GLU A 70 -3.57 -10.22 9.43
N GLY A 71 -2.82 -9.60 8.51
CA GLY A 71 -1.91 -10.26 7.58
C GLY A 71 -2.47 -10.36 6.16
N SER A 72 -1.69 -10.89 5.22
CA SER A 72 -1.99 -10.89 3.78
C SER A 72 -3.14 -11.82 3.35
N ARG A 73 -3.71 -12.60 4.28
CA ARG A 73 -4.76 -13.58 3.96
C ARG A 73 -5.74 -13.81 5.11
N VAL A 74 -7.01 -13.97 4.76
CA VAL A 74 -8.09 -14.43 5.64
C VAL A 74 -8.87 -15.54 4.95
N TYR A 75 -9.38 -16.49 5.74
CA TYR A 75 -10.15 -17.62 5.26
C TYR A 75 -11.54 -17.60 5.89
N VAL A 76 -12.57 -17.84 5.08
CA VAL A 76 -13.95 -18.04 5.54
C VAL A 76 -14.29 -19.51 5.33
N ASN A 77 -14.62 -20.19 6.43
CA ASN A 77 -14.98 -21.60 6.41
C ASN A 77 -16.29 -21.79 5.62
N GLY A 78 -16.33 -22.78 4.72
CA GLY A 78 -17.49 -23.06 3.86
C GLY A 78 -18.77 -23.37 4.63
N PHE A 79 -18.70 -23.88 5.86
CA PHE A 79 -19.84 -24.05 6.75
C PHE A 79 -20.61 -22.74 6.98
N LEU A 80 -19.91 -21.62 7.09
CA LEU A 80 -20.53 -20.30 7.27
C LEU A 80 -21.23 -19.78 6.00
N LEU A 81 -21.00 -20.44 4.86
CA LEU A 81 -21.50 -20.03 3.54
C LEU A 81 -22.44 -21.09 2.94
N SER A 82 -22.61 -22.25 3.58
CA SER A 82 -23.34 -23.41 3.08
C SER A 82 -24.79 -23.40 3.57
N TYR A 83 -25.67 -22.81 2.77
CA TYR A 83 -27.10 -22.72 3.02
C TYR A 83 -27.89 -23.37 1.88
N PRO A 84 -29.18 -23.70 2.09
CA PRO A 84 -30.06 -24.09 0.98
C PRO A 84 -30.01 -23.06 -0.15
N THR A 85 -30.08 -23.51 -1.40
CA THR A 85 -29.97 -22.65 -2.60
C THR A 85 -31.08 -21.61 -2.76
N THR A 86 -32.11 -21.67 -1.90
CA THR A 86 -33.19 -20.69 -1.79
C THR A 86 -32.81 -19.47 -0.93
N ARG A 87 -31.63 -19.47 -0.32
CA ARG A 87 -31.12 -18.38 0.52
C ARG A 87 -30.13 -17.54 -0.27
N ASP A 88 -30.14 -16.24 0.00
CA ASP A 88 -29.13 -15.32 -0.53
C ASP A 88 -27.98 -15.22 0.46
N VAL A 89 -26.75 -15.41 -0.02
CA VAL A 89 -25.54 -15.38 0.81
C VAL A 89 -24.54 -14.45 0.15
N SER A 90 -24.02 -13.50 0.93
CA SER A 90 -22.98 -12.59 0.48
C SER A 90 -21.91 -12.38 1.54
N VAL A 91 -20.73 -11.95 1.07
CA VAL A 91 -19.59 -11.64 1.92
C VAL A 91 -19.20 -10.19 1.67
N ARG A 92 -19.31 -9.36 2.70
CA ARG A 92 -18.76 -8.00 2.70
C ARG A 92 -17.33 -8.01 3.22
N ILE A 93 -16.49 -7.25 2.54
CA ILE A 93 -15.05 -7.18 2.78
C ILE A 93 -14.74 -5.72 3.06
N LEU A 94 -14.11 -5.46 4.19
CA LEU A 94 -13.39 -4.22 4.45
C LEU A 94 -11.93 -4.60 4.69
N LEU A 95 -11.03 -3.96 3.97
CA LEU A 95 -9.59 -4.20 4.04
C LEU A 95 -8.86 -2.87 4.10
N ASP A 96 -8.12 -2.65 5.18
CA ASP A 96 -7.15 -1.57 5.31
C ASP A 96 -5.74 -2.11 5.12
N GLY A 97 -4.87 -1.36 4.49
CA GLY A 97 -3.46 -1.72 4.35
C GLY A 97 -2.63 -0.59 3.75
N THR A 98 -1.36 -0.87 3.51
CA THR A 98 -0.43 0.09 2.91
C THR A 98 0.17 -0.49 1.64
N VAL A 99 0.33 0.35 0.61
CA VAL A 99 1.02 -0.04 -0.63
C VAL A 99 2.48 -0.32 -0.29
N PRO A 100 3.06 -1.49 -0.64
CA PRO A 100 4.46 -1.77 -0.37
C PRO A 100 5.38 -0.75 -1.04
N THR A 101 6.52 -0.42 -0.42
CA THR A 101 7.50 0.53 -0.99
C THR A 101 8.56 -0.13 -1.87
N ASP A 102 8.69 -1.45 -1.76
CA ASP A 102 9.74 -2.30 -2.34
C ASP A 102 9.15 -3.41 -3.22
N ALA A 103 7.96 -3.18 -3.79
CA ALA A 103 7.33 -4.15 -4.68
C ALA A 103 8.21 -4.41 -5.91
N ALA A 104 8.42 -5.68 -6.23
CA ALA A 104 9.15 -6.11 -7.43
C ALA A 104 8.35 -5.86 -8.73
N SER A 105 7.04 -5.63 -8.61
CA SER A 105 6.09 -5.47 -9.72
C SER A 105 5.50 -4.06 -9.71
N SER A 106 5.24 -3.52 -10.90
CA SER A 106 4.43 -2.29 -11.06
C SER A 106 2.93 -2.56 -10.96
N ASP A 107 2.52 -3.81 -10.79
CA ASP A 107 1.14 -4.23 -10.57
C ASP A 107 0.98 -4.79 -9.17
N LEU A 108 -0.02 -4.28 -8.45
CA LEU A 108 -0.35 -4.65 -7.08
C LEU A 108 -1.70 -5.38 -7.02
N MET A 109 -1.71 -6.61 -6.51
CA MET A 109 -2.96 -7.33 -6.26
C MET A 109 -3.59 -6.83 -4.96
N VAL A 110 -4.53 -5.90 -5.07
CA VAL A 110 -5.19 -5.29 -3.92
C VAL A 110 -6.20 -6.23 -3.25
N LEU A 111 -6.88 -7.06 -4.04
CA LEU A 111 -7.78 -8.07 -3.53
C LEU A 111 -7.81 -9.27 -4.47
N ARG A 112 -7.76 -10.46 -3.91
CA ARG A 112 -8.02 -11.72 -4.60
C ARG A 112 -8.96 -12.55 -3.76
N PHE A 113 -9.87 -13.24 -4.41
CA PHE A 113 -10.64 -14.32 -3.79
C PHE A 113 -10.56 -15.59 -4.62
N ALA A 114 -10.68 -16.74 -3.96
CA ALA A 114 -10.86 -18.03 -4.61
C ALA A 114 -11.54 -19.01 -3.67
N GLU A 115 -12.30 -19.95 -4.22
CA GLU A 115 -12.80 -21.11 -3.49
C GLU A 115 -11.73 -22.21 -3.52
N LEU A 116 -11.39 -22.73 -2.34
CA LEU A 116 -10.48 -23.84 -2.17
C LEU A 116 -11.28 -25.08 -1.79
N ASN A 117 -11.04 -26.20 -2.49
CA ASN A 117 -11.61 -27.47 -2.09
C ASN A 117 -10.94 -28.03 -0.83
N SER A 118 -11.40 -29.20 -0.36
CA SER A 118 -10.89 -29.83 0.87
C SER A 118 -9.40 -30.22 0.80
N GLN A 119 -8.81 -30.28 -0.40
CA GLN A 119 -7.39 -30.50 -0.62
C GLN A 119 -6.58 -29.19 -0.73
N GLY A 120 -7.24 -28.03 -0.59
CA GLY A 120 -6.61 -26.71 -0.71
C GLY A 120 -6.39 -26.25 -2.15
N ASN A 121 -6.92 -26.96 -3.15
CA ASN A 121 -6.81 -26.58 -4.55
C ASN A 121 -7.91 -25.59 -4.93
N ILE A 122 -7.58 -24.64 -5.80
CA ILE A 122 -8.55 -23.69 -6.34
C ILE A 122 -9.59 -24.46 -7.16
N VAL A 123 -10.88 -24.24 -6.87
CA VAL A 123 -11.98 -24.72 -7.70
C VAL A 123 -11.98 -23.94 -9.02
N SER A 124 -12.09 -24.64 -10.14
CA SER A 124 -12.08 -24.03 -11.48
C SER A 124 -13.07 -22.86 -11.59
N GLU A 125 -12.65 -21.77 -12.22
CA GLU A 125 -13.45 -20.55 -12.44
C GLU A 125 -13.95 -19.83 -11.16
N SER A 126 -13.45 -20.21 -9.98
CA SER A 126 -13.81 -19.54 -8.71
C SER A 126 -12.89 -18.37 -8.34
N GLU A 127 -11.74 -18.25 -9.01
CA GLU A 127 -10.74 -17.22 -8.71
C GLU A 127 -11.06 -15.90 -9.41
N ASN A 128 -10.89 -14.80 -8.70
CA ASN A 128 -10.87 -13.47 -9.28
C ASN A 128 -9.84 -12.59 -8.56
N LYS A 129 -9.29 -11.61 -9.29
CA LYS A 129 -8.25 -10.70 -8.81
C LYS A 129 -8.59 -9.28 -9.23
N VAL A 130 -8.44 -8.36 -8.30
CA VAL A 130 -8.41 -6.92 -8.54
C VAL A 130 -6.96 -6.48 -8.42
N THR A 131 -6.42 -6.00 -9.54
CA THR A 131 -5.03 -5.54 -9.65
C THR A 131 -5.04 -4.07 -10.06
N LEU A 132 -4.19 -3.27 -9.42
CA LEU A 132 -4.00 -1.86 -9.74
C LEU A 132 -2.54 -1.60 -10.06
N ALA A 133 -2.29 -0.65 -10.96
CA ALA A 133 -0.95 -0.17 -11.23
C ALA A 133 -0.40 0.56 -10.00
N MET A 134 0.90 0.39 -9.73
CA MET A 134 1.63 1.06 -8.66
C MET A 134 2.99 1.57 -9.12
N THR A 135 3.52 2.54 -8.38
CA THR A 135 4.90 3.03 -8.50
C THR A 135 5.57 3.01 -7.14
N ASN A 136 6.83 2.56 -7.11
CA ASN A 136 7.62 2.63 -5.89
C ASN A 136 8.01 4.10 -5.63
N SER A 137 7.93 4.52 -4.37
CA SER A 137 8.36 5.87 -3.94
C SER A 137 9.88 6.04 -3.95
N GLY A 138 10.63 4.99 -4.33
CA GLY A 138 12.09 4.95 -4.34
C GLY A 138 12.72 5.20 -5.70
N THR A 139 12.48 6.36 -6.33
CA THR A 139 13.42 6.94 -7.31
C THR A 139 13.16 8.44 -7.54
N GLN A 140 13.37 9.27 -6.50
CA GLN A 140 13.97 10.56 -6.79
C GLN A 140 15.47 10.32 -6.93
N SER A 141 15.93 10.16 -8.17
CA SER A 141 17.33 10.41 -8.49
C SER A 141 17.60 11.86 -8.12
N ILE A 142 18.22 12.10 -6.96
CA ILE A 142 18.92 13.36 -6.74
C ILE A 142 19.95 13.41 -7.87
N PRO A 143 19.92 14.38 -8.81
CA PRO A 143 21.04 14.54 -9.72
C PRO A 143 22.27 14.76 -8.85
N SER A 144 23.18 13.78 -8.84
CA SER A 144 24.50 13.94 -8.27
C SER A 144 25.11 15.14 -8.98
N LEU A 145 25.27 16.23 -8.24
CA LEU A 145 25.93 17.43 -8.72
C LEU A 145 27.36 17.00 -9.05
N THR A 146 27.64 16.88 -10.35
CA THR A 146 28.94 16.52 -10.88
C THR A 146 29.98 17.45 -10.27
N GLU A 147 30.77 16.90 -9.35
CA GLU A 147 31.95 17.53 -8.79
C GLU A 147 32.95 17.68 -9.95
N ALA A 148 33.11 18.92 -10.43
CA ALA A 148 34.08 19.24 -11.47
C ALA A 148 35.50 19.07 -10.88
N GLN A 149 36.03 17.85 -10.96
CA GLN A 149 37.43 17.57 -10.68
C GLN A 149 38.29 18.21 -11.78
N SER A 150 38.88 19.37 -11.46
CA SER A 150 39.94 19.99 -12.25
C SER A 150 41.17 19.08 -12.24
N HIS A 151 41.45 18.43 -13.37
CA HIS A 151 42.76 17.84 -13.62
C HIS A 151 43.67 18.89 -14.25
N VAL A 152 44.64 19.45 -13.51
CA VAL A 152 45.90 19.91 -14.10
C VAL A 152 47.06 19.64 -13.13
N ALA A 153 48.10 19.02 -13.67
CA ALA A 153 49.22 18.38 -13.01
C ALA A 153 50.27 19.33 -12.40
N THR A 154 50.97 18.84 -11.38
CA THR A 154 52.24 19.38 -10.86
C THR A 154 53.42 18.94 -11.75
N PRO A 155 54.44 19.79 -11.96
CA PRO A 155 55.77 19.40 -11.51
C PRO A 155 56.63 20.54 -10.91
N ALA A 156 57.25 20.19 -9.77
CA ALA A 156 58.58 20.52 -9.25
C ALA A 156 59.25 21.91 -9.44
N ASP A 157 59.58 22.47 -8.28
CA ASP A 157 60.90 23.01 -7.84
C ASP A 157 61.24 24.52 -7.84
N LYS A 158 61.82 24.91 -6.70
CA LYS A 158 62.54 26.16 -6.29
C LYS A 158 61.73 27.41 -5.86
N VAL A 159 61.87 27.72 -4.57
CA VAL A 159 61.55 28.98 -3.83
C VAL A 159 62.74 29.95 -4.01
N PRO A 160 62.57 31.29 -4.21
CA PRO A 160 62.31 32.22 -3.09
C PRO A 160 61.49 33.53 -3.35
N LEU A 161 60.78 33.92 -2.26
CA LEU A 161 60.51 35.26 -1.67
C LEU A 161 60.01 36.47 -2.50
N SER A 162 59.22 37.32 -1.79
CA SER A 162 58.85 38.75 -2.06
C SER A 162 57.56 38.94 -2.88
N CYS A 163 56.55 39.78 -2.55
CA CYS A 163 56.40 40.97 -1.71
C CYS A 163 54.93 41.11 -1.23
N ILE A 164 54.71 41.72 -0.07
CA ILE A 164 53.41 42.20 0.48
C ILE A 164 53.13 43.63 -0.05
N PRO A 165 51.87 44.10 -0.21
CA PRO A 165 51.20 44.95 0.80
C PRO A 165 49.70 44.59 0.98
N ALA A 166 49.16 44.39 2.19
CA ALA A 166 48.75 45.35 3.22
C ALA A 166 47.44 46.14 2.91
N CYS A 167 46.66 46.35 3.99
CA CYS A 167 45.38 47.08 4.13
C CYS A 167 44.10 46.24 3.88
N GLY A 168 43.16 46.07 4.82
CA GLY A 168 42.99 46.63 6.15
C GLY A 168 41.71 46.03 6.77
N ALA A 169 41.75 45.77 8.08
CA ALA A 169 40.64 45.26 8.86
C ALA A 169 39.59 46.35 9.12
N PHE A 170 38.30 45.99 9.12
CA PHE A 170 37.27 46.69 9.91
C PHE A 170 36.22 45.69 10.42
N LEU A 171 36.26 45.45 11.73
CA LEU A 171 35.18 44.89 12.54
C LEU A 171 34.16 46.00 12.82
N LEU A 172 32.86 45.76 12.61
CA LEU A 172 31.81 46.44 13.36
C LEU A 172 30.64 45.49 13.62
N VAL A 173 30.54 45.07 14.88
CA VAL A 173 29.36 44.50 15.53
C VAL A 173 28.41 45.65 15.83
N PHE A 174 27.14 45.54 15.41
CA PHE A 174 26.06 46.34 15.99
C PHE A 174 24.94 45.42 16.47
N ILE A 175 24.87 45.30 17.80
CA ILE A 175 23.71 44.85 18.55
C ILE A 175 22.76 46.05 18.62
N TYR A 176 21.48 45.86 18.27
CA TYR A 176 20.41 46.73 18.76
C TYR A 176 19.15 45.90 19.03
N SER A 177 18.90 45.69 20.32
CA SER A 177 17.62 45.31 20.88
C SER A 177 16.83 46.57 21.26
N TYR A 178 15.51 46.39 21.43
CA TYR A 178 14.58 47.14 22.31
C TYR A 178 13.42 47.89 21.61
N HIS A 179 12.18 47.59 22.04
CA HIS A 179 11.11 48.59 22.08
C HIS A 179 9.68 48.18 21.67
N ARG A 180 9.02 47.41 22.53
CA ARG A 180 7.56 47.24 22.67
C ARG A 180 6.80 48.59 22.70
N GLY A 181 5.77 48.72 21.87
CA GLY A 181 4.79 49.81 21.89
C GLY A 181 3.42 49.34 22.38
N LYS A 182 2.84 50.10 23.32
CA LYS A 182 1.59 49.89 24.06
C LYS A 182 0.37 50.49 23.35
N ASP A 183 -0.77 49.85 23.58
CA ASP A 183 -2.12 50.37 23.86
C ASP A 183 -2.72 51.51 22.99
N LYS A 184 -3.85 51.17 22.34
CA LYS A 184 -5.08 51.96 22.31
C LYS A 184 -6.28 51.03 22.30
#